data_AF-A0A1J3J3X6-F1
#
_entry.id   AF-A0A1J3J3X6-F1
#
_cell.length_a   1.000
_cell.length_b   1.000
_cell.length_c   1.000
_cell.angle_alpha   90.00
_cell.angle_beta   90.00
_cell.angle_gamma   90.00
#
_symmetry.space_group_name_H-M   'P 1'
#
loop_
_entity.id
_entity.type
_entity.pdbx_description
1 polymer ?
#
loop_
_entity_poly.entity_id
_entity_poly.type
_entity_poly.pdbx_seq_one_letter_code
_entity_poly.pdbx_strand_id
1 'polypeptide(L)'
;RDMAFGFCSLRPTLTSFFSSHALARRVAPTRSLRISRALSAAATVPISSSFTWDDVAEMGRAECAPHKSSDLNGFLEKVEHCNRGSGSGKVADFIPFVIEEQIVGYIHNDFTEYLRDFDDIFTFSQNGSCPDRVGSHVALNLTIEKPEDRTRAVAHVIKVLADKGIIPGIRNELYPVKPSFDAPVFFSLERAAAPYFGLKGYGVHMNGYVERDGEKFLWIGMRSLTKSTYPGLLDHLVAGGLVTSISS
;
A
#
# COMPACT_ATOMS: atom_id res chain seq x y z
N ARG A 1 3.18 -34.14 35.66
CA ARG A 1 4.63 -33.96 35.33
C ARG A 1 4.73 -32.72 34.44
N ASP A 2 4.27 -31.55 34.87
CA ASP A 2 4.74 -30.70 35.98
C ASP A 2 6.19 -30.29 35.85
N MET A 3 6.38 -29.02 35.48
CA MET A 3 7.34 -28.03 36.00
C MET A 3 7.51 -26.93 34.93
N ALA A 4 7.60 -25.64 35.20
CA ALA A 4 7.30 -24.79 36.35
C ALA A 4 7.33 -23.34 35.82
N PHE A 5 6.46 -22.50 36.36
CA PHE A 5 6.45 -21.05 36.15
C PHE A 5 7.65 -20.40 36.87
N GLY A 6 8.23 -19.35 36.27
CA GLY A 6 9.21 -18.47 36.90
C GLY A 6 8.82 -17.01 36.71
N PHE A 7 8.06 -16.48 37.67
CA PHE A 7 7.87 -15.04 37.88
C PHE A 7 9.03 -14.51 38.72
N CYS A 8 9.64 -13.39 38.34
CA CYS A 8 10.48 -12.60 39.24
C CYS A 8 10.04 -11.13 39.16
N SER A 9 9.33 -10.70 40.20
CA SER A 9 8.99 -9.32 40.54
C SER A 9 10.14 -8.75 41.35
N LEU A 10 10.53 -7.48 41.11
CA LEU A 10 11.16 -6.60 42.11
C LEU A 10 11.16 -5.14 41.61
N ARG A 11 10.37 -4.30 42.29
CA ARG A 11 10.46 -2.83 42.45
C ARG A 11 9.89 -2.55 43.85
N PRO A 12 10.08 -1.36 44.47
CA PRO A 12 11.04 -0.26 44.23
C PRO A 12 11.74 0.17 45.54
N THR A 13 12.67 1.13 45.49
CA THR A 13 12.97 1.99 46.64
C THR A 13 13.24 3.43 46.18
N LEU A 14 12.50 4.35 46.81
CA LEU A 14 12.67 5.79 46.74
C LEU A 14 13.88 6.21 47.58
N THR A 15 14.57 7.26 47.15
CA THR A 15 14.94 8.39 48.03
C THR A 15 14.99 9.69 47.22
N SER A 16 14.18 10.64 47.65
CA SER A 16 14.13 12.05 47.24
C SER A 16 15.30 12.84 47.85
N PHE A 17 15.79 13.87 47.17
CA PHE A 17 16.11 15.16 47.80
C PHE A 17 15.95 16.32 46.79
N PHE A 18 15.41 17.41 47.33
CA PHE A 18 15.02 18.67 46.70
C PHE A 18 16.20 19.47 46.12
N SER A 19 15.98 20.25 45.06
CA SER A 19 16.09 21.71 45.17
C SER A 19 15.47 22.43 43.97
N SER A 20 14.76 23.49 44.30
CA SER A 20 13.96 24.38 43.46
C SER A 20 14.85 25.45 42.82
N HIS A 21 14.64 25.75 41.54
CA HIS A 21 14.73 27.13 41.06
C HIS A 21 13.77 27.33 39.87
N ALA A 22 12.67 28.02 40.18
CA ALA A 22 11.74 28.55 39.21
C ALA A 22 12.36 29.77 38.53
N LEU A 23 12.37 29.78 37.20
CA LEU A 23 12.54 30.98 36.39
C LEU A 23 11.35 31.07 35.45
N ALA A 24 10.40 31.89 35.85
CA ALA A 24 9.26 32.30 35.05
C ALA A 24 9.77 33.06 33.82
N ARG A 25 9.39 32.60 32.62
CA ARG A 25 9.48 33.44 31.43
C ARG A 25 8.16 33.42 30.68
N ARG A 26 7.67 34.65 30.53
CA ARG A 26 6.40 35.13 29.97
C ARG A 26 5.93 34.39 28.73
N VAL A 27 4.68 33.95 28.80
CA VAL A 27 3.82 33.57 27.68
C VAL A 27 3.47 34.85 26.90
N ALA A 28 3.68 34.84 25.59
CA ALA A 28 3.08 35.77 24.65
C ALA A 28 2.24 34.97 23.64
N PRO A 29 1.05 35.47 23.23
CA PRO A 29 0.08 34.68 22.50
C PRO A 29 0.36 34.75 21.00
N THR A 30 0.48 33.59 20.35
CA THR A 30 0.50 33.52 18.88
C THR A 30 -0.51 32.49 18.39
N ARG A 31 -1.67 33.04 18.01
CA ARG A 31 -2.62 32.55 16.99
C ARG A 31 -2.69 31.03 16.81
N SER A 32 -3.62 30.42 17.56
CA SER A 32 -4.23 29.14 17.19
C SER A 32 -4.94 29.30 15.83
N LEU A 33 -4.27 28.95 14.74
CA LEU A 33 -4.91 28.69 13.46
C LEU A 33 -5.73 27.41 13.60
N ARG A 34 -7.01 27.57 13.97
CA ARG A 34 -8.01 26.51 13.77
C ARG A 34 -8.16 26.31 12.26
N ILE A 35 -7.43 25.36 11.71
CA ILE A 35 -7.72 24.81 10.39
C ILE A 35 -8.92 23.90 10.58
N SER A 36 -10.13 24.47 10.54
CA SER A 36 -11.35 23.72 10.33
C SER A 36 -11.34 23.23 8.88
N ARG A 37 -10.64 22.12 8.62
CA ARG A 37 -10.73 21.42 7.35
C ARG A 37 -12.06 20.67 7.35
N ALA A 38 -13.04 21.21 6.64
CA ALA A 38 -14.23 20.45 6.27
C ALA A 38 -13.75 19.25 5.45
N LEU A 39 -13.72 18.08 6.08
CA LEU A 39 -13.65 16.81 5.36
C LEU A 39 -14.95 16.75 4.57
N SER A 40 -14.88 17.07 3.28
CA SER A 40 -15.93 16.70 2.36
C SER A 40 -15.96 15.18 2.40
N ALA A 41 -16.94 14.63 3.12
CA ALA A 41 -17.24 13.22 3.11
C ALA A 41 -17.65 12.90 1.66
N ALA A 42 -16.67 12.46 0.86
CA ALA A 42 -16.98 11.66 -0.31
C ALA A 42 -17.87 10.53 0.20
N ALA A 43 -19.10 10.46 -0.30
CA ALA A 43 -20.09 9.50 0.13
C ALA A 43 -19.47 8.10 0.03
N THR A 44 -19.01 7.58 1.17
CA THR A 44 -18.65 6.19 1.34
C THR A 44 -19.97 5.47 1.23
N VAL A 45 -20.31 5.00 0.03
CA VAL A 45 -21.33 3.97 -0.10
C VAL A 45 -20.85 2.85 0.82
N PRO A 46 -21.60 2.48 1.87
CA PRO A 46 -21.18 1.40 2.72
C PRO A 46 -21.17 0.16 1.84
N ILE A 47 -19.99 -0.42 1.61
CA ILE A 47 -19.89 -1.82 1.17
C ILE A 47 -20.25 -2.63 2.42
N SER A 48 -21.56 -2.67 2.70
CA SER A 48 -22.18 -3.47 3.75
C SER A 48 -23.34 -4.26 3.17
N SER A 49 -23.18 -4.79 1.95
CA SER A 49 -23.66 -6.13 1.72
C SER A 49 -22.46 -7.04 1.94
N SER A 50 -22.41 -7.73 3.07
CA SER A 50 -21.48 -8.85 3.21
C SER A 50 -21.86 -9.83 2.10
N PHE A 51 -21.05 -9.88 1.05
CA PHE A 51 -21.22 -10.89 0.02
C PHE A 51 -20.98 -12.25 0.67
N THR A 52 -22.02 -13.09 0.73
CA THR A 52 -22.05 -14.39 1.40
C THR A 52 -22.19 -15.52 0.37
N TRP A 53 -22.03 -16.76 0.84
CA TRP A 53 -22.35 -17.94 0.03
C TRP A 53 -23.82 -18.02 -0.35
N ASP A 54 -24.71 -17.39 0.42
CA ASP A 54 -26.13 -17.33 0.09
C ASP A 54 -26.37 -16.47 -1.16
N ASP A 55 -25.64 -15.35 -1.32
CA ASP A 55 -25.69 -14.54 -2.55
C ASP A 55 -25.20 -15.32 -3.78
N VAL A 56 -24.15 -16.13 -3.63
CA VAL A 56 -23.64 -17.02 -4.70
C VAL A 56 -24.69 -18.08 -5.06
N ALA A 57 -25.28 -18.72 -4.06
CA ALA A 57 -26.28 -19.75 -4.24
C ALA A 57 -27.61 -19.20 -4.78
N GLU A 58 -27.96 -17.94 -4.47
CA GLU A 58 -29.11 -17.23 -5.01
C GLU A 58 -28.89 -16.84 -6.47
N MET A 59 -27.72 -16.29 -6.80
CA MET A 59 -27.33 -16.03 -8.20
C MET A 59 -27.28 -17.31 -9.05
N GLY A 60 -26.87 -18.44 -8.45
CA GLY A 60 -26.87 -19.74 -9.12
C GLY A 60 -28.25 -20.42 -9.17
N ARG A 61 -29.20 -20.00 -8.33
CA ARG A 61 -30.59 -20.51 -8.28
C ARG A 61 -31.59 -19.70 -9.06
N ALA A 62 -31.22 -18.49 -9.51
CA ALA A 62 -31.95 -17.83 -10.57
C ALA A 62 -31.98 -18.80 -11.75
N GLU A 63 -33.09 -19.51 -11.91
CA GLU A 63 -33.42 -20.24 -13.14
C GLU A 63 -33.03 -19.32 -14.28
N CYS A 64 -32.44 -19.89 -15.34
CA CYS A 64 -32.09 -19.21 -16.59
C CYS A 64 -33.33 -18.52 -17.21
N ALA A 65 -33.86 -17.48 -16.57
CA ALA A 65 -34.47 -16.36 -17.23
C ALA A 65 -33.45 -15.95 -18.29
N PRO A 66 -33.89 -15.58 -19.50
CA PRO A 66 -32.97 -15.22 -20.56
C PRO A 66 -32.22 -13.97 -20.10
N HIS A 67 -31.11 -14.18 -19.39
CA HIS A 67 -30.06 -13.20 -19.24
C HIS A 67 -29.81 -12.78 -20.67
N LYS A 68 -30.01 -11.49 -20.95
CA LYS A 68 -29.43 -10.93 -22.16
C LYS A 68 -27.95 -11.28 -22.07
N SER A 69 -27.54 -12.31 -22.79
CA SER A 69 -26.16 -12.82 -22.83
C SER A 69 -25.17 -11.73 -23.31
N SER A 70 -25.71 -10.58 -23.71
CA SER A 70 -25.04 -9.36 -24.13
C SER A 70 -24.84 -8.30 -23.04
N ASP A 71 -25.37 -8.46 -21.82
CA ASP A 71 -25.20 -7.42 -20.77
C ASP A 71 -23.84 -7.57 -20.07
N LEU A 72 -22.81 -6.97 -20.67
CA LEU A 72 -21.46 -6.91 -20.13
C LEU A 72 -21.22 -5.72 -19.19
N ASN A 73 -22.24 -4.90 -18.92
CA ASN A 73 -22.07 -3.64 -18.18
C ASN A 73 -21.45 -3.86 -16.80
N GLY A 74 -21.90 -4.87 -16.05
CA GLY A 74 -21.33 -5.20 -14.75
C GLY A 74 -19.84 -5.54 -14.80
N PHE A 75 -19.37 -6.21 -15.86
CA PHE A 75 -17.94 -6.49 -16.05
C PHE A 75 -17.16 -5.23 -16.41
N LEU A 76 -17.70 -4.40 -17.32
CA LEU A 76 -17.08 -3.14 -17.71
C LEU A 76 -16.95 -2.18 -16.53
N GLU A 77 -17.95 -2.09 -15.66
CA GLU A 77 -17.89 -1.31 -14.43
C GLU A 77 -16.75 -1.75 -13.52
N LYS A 78 -16.48 -3.07 -13.40
CA LYS A 78 -15.33 -3.58 -12.64
C LYS A 78 -13.99 -3.26 -13.31
N VAL A 79 -13.92 -3.34 -14.64
CA VAL A 79 -12.71 -2.93 -15.39
C VAL A 79 -12.43 -1.44 -15.18
N GLU A 80 -13.44 -0.59 -15.32
CA GLU A 80 -13.31 0.85 -15.09
C GLU A 80 -12.93 1.17 -13.63
N HIS A 81 -13.51 0.46 -12.66
CA HIS A 81 -13.16 0.61 -11.25
C HIS A 81 -11.68 0.31 -11.00
N CYS A 82 -11.14 -0.75 -11.60
CA CYS A 82 -9.72 -1.10 -11.53
C CYS A 82 -8.81 -0.09 -12.25
N ASN A 83 -9.32 0.60 -13.27
CA ASN A 83 -8.57 1.58 -14.08
C ASN A 83 -8.84 3.05 -13.71
N ARG A 84 -9.52 3.31 -12.59
CA ARG A 84 -9.87 4.66 -12.12
C ARG A 84 -8.71 5.64 -11.95
N GLY A 85 -7.46 5.15 -11.93
CA GLY A 85 -6.24 5.94 -11.85
C GLY A 85 -5.72 6.46 -13.19
N SER A 86 -6.20 5.91 -14.31
CA SER A 86 -5.71 6.23 -15.67
C SER A 86 -6.38 7.44 -16.31
N GLY A 87 -7.35 8.07 -15.64
CA GLY A 87 -8.04 9.26 -16.14
C GLY A 87 -7.15 10.50 -16.12
N SER A 88 -7.20 11.31 -17.20
CA SER A 88 -6.36 12.50 -17.43
C SER A 88 -6.37 13.52 -16.29
N GLY A 89 -7.44 13.61 -15.50
CA GLY A 89 -7.56 14.55 -14.38
C GLY A 89 -6.76 14.18 -13.13
N LYS A 90 -6.32 12.93 -12.96
CA LYS A 90 -5.62 12.48 -11.73
C LYS A 90 -4.10 12.52 -11.85
N VAL A 91 -3.55 12.62 -13.06
CA VAL A 91 -2.10 12.60 -13.29
C VAL A 91 -1.40 13.78 -12.60
N ALA A 92 -2.09 14.92 -12.43
CA ALA A 92 -1.54 16.10 -11.76
C ALA A 92 -1.30 15.90 -10.24
N ASP A 93 -2.00 14.96 -9.61
CA ASP A 93 -1.86 14.68 -8.17
C ASP A 93 -0.66 13.78 -7.86
N PHE A 94 -0.01 13.25 -8.90
CA PHE A 94 1.11 12.33 -8.76
C PHE A 94 2.37 12.88 -9.42
N ILE A 95 3.49 12.59 -8.78
CA ILE A 95 4.83 12.90 -9.26
C ILE A 95 5.55 11.60 -9.66
N PRO A 96 6.25 11.55 -10.81
CA PRO A 96 7.01 10.37 -11.20
C PRO A 96 8.10 10.04 -10.17
N PHE A 97 8.23 8.76 -9.84
CA PHE A 97 9.37 8.20 -9.11
C PHE A 97 10.34 7.56 -10.11
N VAL A 98 11.55 8.10 -10.18
CA VAL A 98 12.54 7.82 -11.24
C VAL A 98 13.81 7.24 -10.63
N ILE A 99 14.33 6.18 -11.26
CA ILE A 99 15.62 5.57 -10.94
C ILE A 99 16.34 5.31 -12.24
N GLU A 100 17.60 5.77 -12.35
CA GLU A 100 18.41 5.58 -13.57
C GLU A 100 17.64 5.98 -14.84
N GLU A 101 17.00 7.16 -14.80
CA GLU A 101 16.19 7.75 -15.89
C GLU A 101 14.90 6.96 -16.25
N GLN A 102 14.57 5.90 -15.50
CA GLN A 102 13.39 5.08 -15.72
C GLN A 102 12.32 5.35 -14.66
N ILE A 103 11.08 5.56 -15.10
CA ILE A 103 9.93 5.68 -14.20
C ILE A 103 9.60 4.29 -13.62
N VAL A 104 9.69 4.16 -12.31
CA VAL A 104 9.39 2.92 -11.58
C VAL A 104 8.06 2.99 -10.84
N GLY A 105 7.50 4.19 -10.68
CA GLY A 105 6.20 4.41 -10.06
C GLY A 105 5.77 5.87 -10.05
N TYR A 106 4.68 6.14 -9.33
CA TYR A 106 4.08 7.46 -9.21
C TYR A 106 3.68 7.71 -7.75
N ILE A 107 4.24 8.75 -7.15
CA ILE A 107 4.01 9.10 -5.75
C ILE A 107 2.95 10.19 -5.69
N HIS A 108 1.97 10.08 -4.80
CA HIS A 108 1.01 11.17 -4.59
C HIS A 108 1.70 12.40 -3.97
N ASN A 109 1.38 13.61 -4.43
CA ASN A 109 2.01 14.85 -3.95
C ASN A 109 1.98 14.97 -2.41
N ASP A 110 0.85 14.70 -1.76
CA ASP A 110 0.76 14.73 -0.29
C ASP A 110 1.72 13.76 0.41
N PHE A 111 2.05 12.62 -0.22
CA PHE A 111 3.00 11.67 0.35
C PHE A 111 4.45 12.14 0.22
N THR A 112 4.75 12.98 -0.78
CA THR A 112 6.10 13.52 -0.99
C THR A 112 6.58 14.36 0.20
N GLU A 113 5.67 15.02 0.91
CA GLU A 113 6.01 15.83 2.08
C GLU A 113 6.66 14.99 3.19
N TYR A 114 6.30 13.71 3.32
CA TYR A 114 6.96 12.80 4.26
C TYR A 114 8.34 12.31 3.79
N LEU A 115 8.58 12.34 2.47
CA LEU A 115 9.86 11.93 1.87
C LEU A 115 10.87 13.08 1.88
N ARG A 116 10.43 14.34 1.95
CA ARG A 116 11.30 15.53 2.06
C ARG A 116 12.15 15.53 3.34
N ASP A 117 11.69 14.88 4.40
CA ASP A 117 12.45 14.71 5.66
C ASP A 117 13.70 13.82 5.49
N PHE A 118 13.84 13.14 4.34
CA PHE A 118 14.93 12.19 4.03
C PHE A 118 15.68 12.63 2.76
N ASP A 119 16.21 13.86 2.78
CA ASP A 119 16.92 14.48 1.66
C ASP A 119 18.26 13.79 1.31
N ASP A 120 18.79 12.99 2.23
CA ASP A 120 19.93 12.11 2.02
C ASP A 120 19.61 10.92 1.12
N ILE A 121 18.33 10.51 1.05
CA ILE A 121 17.85 9.33 0.31
C ILE A 121 17.05 9.72 -0.93
N PHE A 122 16.18 10.72 -0.83
CA PHE A 122 15.31 11.17 -1.91
C PHE A 122 15.68 12.57 -2.39
N THR A 123 15.86 12.70 -3.70
CA THR A 123 16.10 13.98 -4.36
C THR A 123 14.84 14.41 -5.11
N PHE A 124 14.54 15.71 -5.03
CA PHE A 124 13.40 16.32 -5.70
C PHE A 124 13.93 17.25 -6.78
N SER A 125 13.70 16.90 -8.04
CA SER A 125 14.06 17.77 -9.15
C SER A 125 12.86 18.63 -9.55
N GLN A 126 13.10 19.93 -9.69
CA GLN A 126 12.15 20.90 -10.23
C GLN A 126 12.80 21.51 -11.47
N ASN A 127 12.10 21.60 -12.59
CA ASN A 127 12.69 22.22 -13.78
C ASN A 127 13.03 23.68 -13.49
N GLY A 128 14.31 24.01 -13.66
CA GLY A 128 14.70 25.32 -14.16
C GLY A 128 14.30 25.40 -15.65
N SER A 129 13.35 26.27 -15.98
CA SER A 129 13.23 26.95 -17.28
C SER A 129 13.53 26.16 -18.57
N CYS A 130 13.05 24.93 -18.73
CA CYS A 130 13.12 24.21 -20.00
C CYS A 130 11.76 23.54 -20.33
N PRO A 131 11.10 23.85 -21.47
CA PRO A 131 9.71 23.44 -21.72
C PRO A 131 9.52 21.97 -22.12
N ASP A 132 10.59 21.25 -22.45
CA ASP A 132 10.54 19.96 -23.18
C ASP A 132 10.91 18.72 -22.34
N ARG A 133 11.16 18.87 -21.04
CA ARG A 133 11.43 17.72 -20.15
C ARG A 133 10.27 17.49 -19.20
N VAL A 134 9.92 16.22 -19.03
CA VAL A 134 9.01 15.66 -18.01
C VAL A 134 9.09 16.50 -16.73
N GLY A 135 7.92 16.84 -16.17
CA GLY A 135 7.80 17.72 -15.00
C GLY A 135 8.60 17.27 -13.77
N SER A 136 8.41 17.96 -12.65
CA SER A 136 9.06 17.62 -11.37
C SER A 136 9.03 16.12 -11.11
N HIS A 137 10.12 15.54 -10.57
CA HIS A 137 10.18 14.12 -10.24
C HIS A 137 10.89 13.88 -8.91
N VAL A 138 10.63 12.71 -8.32
CA VAL A 138 11.36 12.19 -7.16
C VAL A 138 12.35 11.14 -7.65
N ALA A 139 13.60 11.21 -7.22
CA ALA A 139 14.61 10.20 -7.53
C ALA A 139 15.33 9.71 -6.27
N LEU A 140 15.94 8.53 -6.32
CA LEU A 140 16.89 8.12 -5.29
C LEU A 140 18.21 8.88 -5.44
N ASN A 141 18.86 9.17 -4.31
CA ASN A 141 20.18 9.77 -4.31
C ASN A 141 21.19 8.85 -5.03
N LEU A 142 21.90 9.42 -6.01
CA LEU A 142 22.83 8.69 -6.88
C LEU A 142 24.06 8.15 -6.15
N THR A 143 24.32 8.59 -4.92
CA THR A 143 25.42 8.08 -4.09
C THR A 143 25.20 6.63 -3.62
N ILE A 144 23.98 6.11 -3.73
CA ILE A 144 23.62 4.74 -3.31
C ILE A 144 23.57 3.83 -4.54
N GLU A 145 24.72 3.27 -4.92
CA GLU A 145 24.87 2.53 -6.17
C GLU A 145 24.28 1.11 -6.09
N LYS A 146 24.49 0.39 -4.98
CA LYS A 146 24.15 -1.04 -4.89
C LYS A 146 22.66 -1.27 -4.56
N PRO A 147 21.99 -2.24 -5.20
CA PRO A 147 20.60 -2.59 -4.90
C PRO A 147 20.32 -2.88 -3.43
N GLU A 148 21.27 -3.52 -2.73
CA GLU A 148 21.16 -3.86 -1.31
C GLU A 148 21.23 -2.61 -0.42
N ASP A 149 22.08 -1.64 -0.79
CA ASP A 149 22.21 -0.38 -0.08
C ASP A 149 20.97 0.50 -0.27
N ARG A 150 20.44 0.55 -1.50
CA ARG A 150 19.15 1.20 -1.82
C ARG A 150 18.01 0.58 -1.01
N THR A 151 17.95 -0.76 -0.96
CA THR A 151 16.97 -1.51 -0.17
C THR A 151 17.05 -1.15 1.30
N ARG A 152 18.25 -1.12 1.89
CA ARG A 152 18.45 -0.78 3.30
C ARG A 152 18.09 0.68 3.62
N ALA A 153 18.49 1.61 2.77
CA ALA A 153 18.18 3.03 2.94
C ALA A 153 16.67 3.27 2.91
N VAL A 154 15.97 2.75 1.90
CA VAL A 154 14.52 2.89 1.77
C VAL A 154 13.79 2.12 2.87
N ALA A 155 14.29 0.96 3.30
CA ALA A 155 13.72 0.21 4.43
C ALA A 155 13.76 1.01 5.74
N HIS A 156 14.83 1.78 5.99
CA HIS A 156 14.90 2.68 7.13
C HIS A 156 13.80 3.75 7.09
N VAL A 157 13.59 4.37 5.92
CA VAL A 157 12.51 5.36 5.73
C VAL A 157 11.14 4.74 5.97
N ILE A 158 10.87 3.58 5.34
CA ILE A 158 9.59 2.89 5.49
C ILE A 158 9.34 2.53 6.95
N LYS A 159 10.36 2.09 7.69
CA LYS A 159 10.22 1.80 9.12
C LYS A 159 9.78 3.04 9.91
N VAL A 160 10.41 4.19 9.70
CA VAL A 160 10.03 5.44 10.38
C VAL A 160 8.60 5.84 10.03
N LEU A 161 8.21 5.73 8.75
CA LEU A 161 6.84 6.04 8.31
C LEU A 161 5.80 5.04 8.87
N ALA A 162 6.18 3.78 9.03
CA ALA A 162 5.35 2.75 9.67
C ALA A 162 5.16 3.03 11.17
N ASP A 163 6.24 3.39 11.87
CA ASP A 163 6.21 3.76 13.30
C ASP A 163 5.34 5.00 13.54
N LYS A 164 5.26 5.91 12.57
CA LYS A 164 4.34 7.07 12.55
C LYS A 164 2.90 6.72 12.13
N GLY A 165 2.62 5.47 11.76
CA GLY A 165 1.30 5.02 11.29
C GLY A 165 0.91 5.47 9.88
N ILE A 166 1.86 6.04 9.11
CA ILE A 166 1.62 6.54 7.75
C ILE A 166 1.52 5.37 6.76
N ILE A 167 2.40 4.37 6.93
CA ILE A 167 2.38 3.10 6.17
C ILE A 167 1.99 1.98 7.13
N PRO A 168 0.68 1.67 7.28
CA PRO A 168 0.23 0.59 8.13
C PRO A 168 0.42 -0.78 7.46
N GLY A 169 0.32 -1.85 8.26
CA GLY A 169 0.18 -3.20 7.73
C GLY A 169 1.47 -3.80 7.15
N ILE A 170 2.63 -3.47 7.74
CA ILE A 170 3.94 -4.06 7.41
C ILE A 170 3.87 -5.59 7.40
N ARG A 171 4.45 -6.19 6.36
CA ARG A 171 4.35 -7.64 6.09
C ARG A 171 5.68 -8.37 6.21
N ASN A 172 6.80 -7.64 6.30
CA ASN A 172 8.15 -8.19 6.21
C ASN A 172 8.35 -8.95 4.90
N GLU A 173 7.85 -8.38 3.81
CA GLU A 173 7.79 -9.02 2.49
C GLU A 173 8.36 -8.05 1.45
N LEU A 174 9.46 -8.42 0.80
CA LEU A 174 10.15 -7.56 -0.15
C LEU A 174 9.56 -7.69 -1.57
N TYR A 175 9.15 -6.56 -2.13
CA TYR A 175 8.67 -6.39 -3.49
C TYR A 175 9.78 -5.79 -4.38
N PRO A 176 9.94 -6.30 -5.62
CA PRO A 176 10.95 -5.79 -6.54
C PRO A 176 10.53 -4.42 -7.08
N VAL A 177 11.47 -3.48 -7.10
CA VAL A 177 11.29 -2.17 -7.75
C VAL A 177 11.94 -2.23 -9.11
N LYS A 178 11.11 -2.24 -10.15
CA LYS A 178 11.54 -2.33 -11.55
C LYS A 178 10.53 -1.65 -12.48
N PRO A 179 10.98 -1.15 -13.64
CA PRO A 179 10.14 -0.37 -14.56
C PRO A 179 9.20 -1.25 -15.40
N SER A 180 9.49 -2.53 -15.57
CA SER A 180 8.65 -3.50 -16.29
C SER A 180 8.86 -4.92 -15.75
N PHE A 181 8.08 -5.89 -16.24
CA PHE A 181 8.13 -7.26 -15.72
C PHE A 181 9.47 -7.94 -15.98
N ASP A 182 10.05 -7.79 -17.18
CA ASP A 182 11.32 -8.42 -17.56
C ASP A 182 12.55 -7.55 -17.28
N ALA A 183 12.35 -6.33 -16.76
CA ALA A 183 13.45 -5.44 -16.42
C ALA A 183 14.21 -5.92 -15.16
N PRO A 184 15.52 -5.60 -15.07
CA PRO A 184 16.29 -5.85 -13.87
C PRO A 184 15.70 -5.10 -12.66
N VAL A 185 15.89 -5.68 -11.49
CA VAL A 185 15.46 -5.10 -10.21
C VAL A 185 16.46 -4.04 -9.78
N PHE A 186 16.01 -2.80 -9.58
CA PHE A 186 16.88 -1.73 -9.08
C PHE A 186 17.19 -1.86 -7.59
N PHE A 187 16.18 -2.26 -6.81
CA PHE A 187 16.24 -2.55 -5.38
C PHE A 187 14.91 -3.19 -4.95
N SER A 188 14.79 -3.53 -3.67
CA SER A 188 13.53 -4.04 -3.10
C SER A 188 12.98 -3.14 -2.01
N LEU A 189 11.67 -3.18 -1.80
CA LEU A 189 11.03 -2.47 -0.70
C LEU A 189 9.90 -3.27 -0.07
N GLU A 190 9.51 -2.90 1.15
CA GLU A 190 8.42 -3.54 1.87
C GLU A 190 7.10 -3.44 1.10
N ARG A 191 6.42 -4.58 0.92
CA ARG A 191 5.19 -4.73 0.15
C ARG A 191 4.10 -3.75 0.57
N ALA A 192 3.96 -3.47 1.87
CA ALA A 192 2.98 -2.50 2.36
C ALA A 192 3.23 -1.06 1.83
N ALA A 193 4.48 -0.72 1.50
CA ALA A 193 4.83 0.59 0.95
C ALA A 193 4.63 0.70 -0.57
N ALA A 194 4.55 -0.42 -1.31
CA ALA A 194 4.45 -0.41 -2.77
C ALA A 194 3.32 0.49 -3.34
N PRO A 195 2.10 0.55 -2.75
CA PRO A 195 1.05 1.45 -3.20
C PRO A 195 1.38 2.94 -3.02
N TYR A 196 2.16 3.30 -1.99
CA TYR A 196 2.55 4.69 -1.70
C TYR A 196 3.57 5.23 -2.70
N PHE A 197 4.41 4.33 -3.23
CA PHE A 197 5.36 4.63 -4.31
C PHE A 197 4.75 4.41 -5.71
N GLY A 198 3.49 4.00 -5.81
CA GLY A 198 2.79 3.75 -7.07
C GLY A 198 3.51 2.73 -7.95
N LEU A 199 4.11 1.71 -7.35
CA LEU A 199 4.91 0.72 -8.06
C LEU A 199 4.04 -0.27 -8.82
N LYS A 200 4.63 -0.86 -9.86
CA LYS A 200 4.04 -2.00 -10.55
C LYS A 200 4.11 -3.23 -9.64
N GLY A 201 2.95 -3.71 -9.21
CA GLY A 201 2.81 -4.99 -8.51
C GLY A 201 2.62 -6.14 -9.49
N TYR A 202 3.29 -7.26 -9.25
CA TYR A 202 3.12 -8.49 -10.02
C TYR A 202 2.56 -9.60 -9.13
N GLY A 203 1.80 -10.50 -9.74
CA GLY A 203 1.18 -11.60 -9.03
C GLY A 203 0.81 -12.75 -9.96
N VAL A 204 0.57 -13.91 -9.35
CA VAL A 204 0.13 -15.13 -10.02
C VAL A 204 -1.26 -15.47 -9.51
N HIS A 205 -2.15 -15.81 -10.44
CA HIS A 205 -3.51 -16.22 -10.16
C HIS A 205 -3.80 -17.52 -10.93
N MET A 206 -4.39 -18.50 -10.26
CA MET A 206 -4.68 -19.81 -10.82
C MET A 206 -6.18 -20.10 -10.74
N ASN A 207 -6.77 -20.40 -11.90
CA ASN A 207 -8.12 -20.93 -12.00
C ASN A 207 -8.04 -22.47 -11.98
N GLY A 208 -8.63 -23.10 -10.97
CA GLY A 208 -8.77 -24.56 -10.94
C GLY A 208 -10.22 -24.92 -11.21
N TYR A 209 -10.47 -25.84 -12.13
CA TYR A 209 -11.82 -26.34 -12.42
C TYR A 209 -11.83 -27.85 -12.53
N VAL A 210 -13.01 -28.45 -12.38
CA VAL A 210 -13.26 -29.88 -12.61
C VAL A 210 -14.46 -30.05 -13.52
N GLU A 211 -14.49 -31.15 -14.27
CA GLU A 211 -15.65 -31.54 -15.07
C GLU A 211 -16.37 -32.70 -14.38
N ARG A 212 -17.70 -32.58 -14.24
CA ARG A 212 -18.58 -33.62 -13.70
C ARG A 212 -19.85 -33.64 -14.52
N ASP A 213 -20.25 -34.82 -14.99
CA ASP A 213 -21.48 -35.02 -15.77
C ASP A 213 -21.62 -34.10 -16.99
N GLY A 214 -20.49 -33.71 -17.61
CA GLY A 214 -20.45 -32.80 -18.76
C GLY A 214 -20.46 -31.31 -18.41
N GLU A 215 -20.50 -30.94 -17.13
CA GLU A 215 -20.49 -29.56 -16.65
C GLU A 215 -19.17 -29.17 -15.99
N LYS A 216 -18.77 -27.89 -16.13
CA LYS A 216 -17.55 -27.33 -15.53
C LYS A 216 -17.86 -26.64 -14.20
N PHE A 217 -17.09 -27.00 -13.17
CA PHE A 217 -17.16 -26.40 -11.84
C PHE A 217 -15.85 -25.71 -11.51
N LEU A 218 -15.90 -24.42 -11.15
CA LEU A 218 -14.73 -23.65 -10.75
C LEU A 218 -14.51 -23.74 -9.24
N TRP A 219 -13.28 -23.97 -8.81
CA TRP A 219 -12.90 -23.83 -7.41
C TRP A 219 -12.77 -22.36 -7.05
N ILE A 220 -13.59 -21.92 -6.09
CA ILE A 220 -13.57 -20.57 -5.55
C ILE A 220 -13.08 -20.63 -4.10
N GLY A 221 -12.04 -19.86 -3.79
CA GLY A 221 -11.58 -19.68 -2.42
C GLY A 221 -12.37 -18.59 -1.70
N MET A 222 -12.54 -18.70 -0.39
CA MET A 222 -12.95 -17.58 0.46
C MET A 222 -11.76 -17.13 1.30
N ARG A 223 -11.45 -15.83 1.26
CA ARG A 223 -10.31 -15.28 1.98
C ARG A 223 -10.57 -15.31 3.49
N SER A 224 -9.55 -15.72 4.26
CA SER A 224 -9.62 -15.63 5.73
C SER A 224 -10.01 -14.22 6.19
N LEU A 225 -10.86 -14.15 7.22
CA LEU A 225 -11.25 -12.89 7.86
C LEU A 225 -10.06 -12.14 8.49
N THR A 226 -8.93 -12.82 8.72
CA THR A 226 -7.70 -12.23 9.27
C THR A 226 -6.78 -11.62 8.22
N LYS A 227 -7.13 -11.67 6.92
CA LYS A 227 -6.32 -11.03 5.87
C LYS A 227 -6.39 -9.51 5.98
N SER A 228 -5.23 -8.84 5.85
CA SER A 228 -5.15 -7.38 5.90
C SER A 228 -5.86 -6.68 4.74
N THR A 229 -5.97 -7.36 3.59
CA THR A 229 -6.70 -6.87 2.42
C THR A 229 -7.81 -7.82 2.04
N TYR A 230 -9.00 -7.26 1.77
CA TYR A 230 -10.17 -7.99 1.27
C TYR A 230 -10.54 -9.24 2.10
N PRO A 231 -10.67 -9.13 3.44
CA PRO A 231 -11.07 -10.26 4.28
C PRO A 231 -12.48 -10.76 3.93
N GLY A 232 -12.69 -12.07 3.92
CA GLY A 232 -14.00 -12.69 3.67
C GLY A 232 -14.48 -12.67 2.21
N LEU A 233 -13.78 -11.97 1.31
CA LEU A 233 -14.16 -11.95 -0.10
C LEU A 233 -13.78 -13.25 -0.83
N LEU A 234 -14.49 -13.55 -1.90
CA LEU A 234 -14.14 -14.64 -2.81
C LEU A 234 -12.84 -14.34 -3.56
N ASP A 235 -12.10 -15.39 -3.90
CA ASP A 235 -10.81 -15.32 -4.59
C ASP A 235 -10.61 -16.55 -5.49
N HIS A 236 -9.56 -16.51 -6.32
CA HIS A 236 -9.12 -17.65 -7.10
C HIS A 236 -8.66 -18.80 -6.20
N LEU A 237 -8.55 -20.01 -6.78
CA LEU A 237 -8.04 -21.19 -6.06
C LEU A 237 -6.66 -20.93 -5.44
N VAL A 238 -5.76 -20.30 -6.20
CA VAL A 238 -4.47 -19.79 -5.71
C VAL A 238 -4.26 -18.38 -6.24
N ALA A 239 -3.88 -17.46 -5.36
CA ALA A 239 -3.51 -16.09 -5.70
C ALA A 239 -2.38 -15.60 -4.80
N GLY A 240 -1.36 -14.97 -5.38
CA GLY A 240 -0.19 -14.50 -4.65
C GLY A 240 0.54 -13.37 -5.36
N GLY A 241 1.24 -12.54 -4.58
CA GLY A 241 2.15 -11.54 -5.13
C GLY A 241 3.51 -12.14 -5.43
N LEU A 242 4.20 -11.65 -6.46
CA LEU A 242 5.58 -12.01 -6.73
C LEU A 242 6.51 -11.15 -5.88
N VAL A 243 7.31 -11.82 -5.03
CA VAL A 243 8.32 -11.18 -4.18
C VAL A 243 9.70 -11.26 -4.82
N THR A 244 10.65 -10.46 -4.35
CA THR A 244 12.01 -10.44 -4.92
C THR A 244 12.71 -11.80 -4.85
N SER A 245 12.40 -12.64 -3.86
CA SER A 245 13.10 -13.91 -3.61
C SER A 245 12.60 -15.13 -4.41
N ILE A 246 11.66 -14.95 -5.36
CA ILE A 246 11.17 -16.06 -6.21
C ILE A 246 11.72 -15.91 -7.64
N SER A 247 13.02 -16.11 -7.80
CA SER A 247 13.58 -16.61 -9.05
C SER A 247 14.37 -17.88 -8.72
N SER A 248 13.79 -19.02 -9.06
CA SER A 248 14.48 -20.32 -9.15
C SER A 248 15.53 -20.30 -10.24
#